data_AF-A0A2N1Q5N9-F1
#
_entry.id   AF-A0A2N1Q5N9-F1
#
_cell.length_a   1.000
_cell.length_b   1.000
_cell.length_c   1.000
_cell.angle_alpha   90.00
_cell.angle_beta   90.00
_cell.angle_gamma   90.00
#
_symmetry.space_group_name_H-M   'P 1'
#
loop_
_entity.id
_entity.type
_entity.pdbx_description
1 polymer ?
#
loop_
_entity_poly.entity_id
_entity_poly.type
_entity_poly.pdbx_seq_one_letter_code
_entity_poly.pdbx_strand_id
1 'polypeptide(L)'
;MKGKLGENLREFEHLARMSKELVTIEIDADIEPVVKQLVRKPIANKELMSFFQTYDLHVFVKKYETTEPQLETWTYKEIQDEHELGKILKNNLAIHFELSDYNYHKADLWGVGISDGKNHYFLSSEFALTSINFQMYLADESIHKFIYDYKATKVFLLWNHLELNAITFDLLFSAYLINSHLGKEEFKRIVSAFDYEDILYDD
;
A
#
# COMPACT_ATOMS: atom_id res chain seq x y z
N MET A 1 3.53 25.46 -53.96
CA MET A 1 4.39 24.70 -53.01
C MET A 1 5.13 23.62 -53.77
N LYS A 2 6.45 23.47 -53.54
CA LYS A 2 7.32 22.46 -54.16
C LYS A 2 7.87 21.53 -53.07
N GLY A 3 8.17 20.29 -53.43
CA GLY A 3 8.66 19.23 -52.52
C GLY A 3 7.55 18.33 -51.98
N LYS A 4 7.94 17.34 -51.18
CA LYS A 4 7.10 16.22 -50.67
C LYS A 4 5.82 16.67 -49.94
N LEU A 5 5.87 17.81 -49.26
CA LEU A 5 4.70 18.43 -48.63
C LEU A 5 3.63 18.84 -49.66
N GLY A 6 4.05 19.40 -50.80
CA GLY A 6 3.14 19.82 -51.87
C GLY A 6 2.58 18.64 -52.67
N GLU A 7 3.30 17.52 -52.73
CA GLU A 7 2.81 16.25 -53.31
C GLU A 7 1.74 15.63 -52.40
N ASN A 8 2.04 15.48 -51.09
CA ASN A 8 1.08 14.97 -50.11
C ASN A 8 -0.21 15.79 -50.05
N LEU A 9 -0.13 17.12 -50.10
CA LEU A 9 -1.31 17.99 -50.10
C LEU A 9 -2.20 17.79 -51.33
N ARG A 10 -1.63 17.45 -52.49
CA ARG A 10 -2.40 17.18 -53.72
C ARG A 10 -2.96 15.77 -53.73
N GLU A 11 -2.19 14.79 -53.27
CA GLU A 11 -2.59 13.38 -53.23
C GLU A 11 -3.68 13.12 -52.18
N PHE A 12 -3.57 13.74 -51.00
CA PHE A 12 -4.45 13.51 -49.85
C PHE A 12 -5.43 14.66 -49.56
N GLU A 13 -5.69 15.53 -50.54
CA GLU A 13 -6.64 16.65 -50.38
C GLU A 13 -8.02 16.18 -49.87
N HIS A 14 -8.51 15.07 -50.41
CA HIS A 14 -9.79 14.48 -50.03
C HIS A 14 -9.81 14.03 -48.55
N LEU A 15 -8.70 13.47 -48.05
CA LEU A 15 -8.56 13.10 -46.64
C LEU A 15 -8.53 14.34 -45.75
N ALA A 16 -7.87 15.41 -46.17
CA ALA A 16 -7.85 16.67 -45.40
C ALA A 16 -9.26 17.28 -45.29
N ARG A 17 -10.07 17.20 -46.35
CA ARG A 17 -11.47 17.65 -46.35
C ARG A 17 -12.35 16.79 -45.44
N MET A 18 -12.20 15.46 -45.52
CA MET A 18 -12.91 14.52 -44.65
C MET A 18 -12.51 14.70 -43.17
N SER A 19 -11.22 14.83 -42.88
CA SER A 19 -10.74 15.12 -41.52
C SER A 19 -11.31 16.42 -40.98
N LYS A 20 -11.41 17.46 -41.82
CA LYS A 20 -12.06 18.72 -41.43
C LYS A 20 -13.52 18.49 -41.06
N GLU A 21 -14.27 17.75 -41.86
CA GLU A 21 -15.68 17.43 -41.58
C GLU A 21 -15.82 16.66 -40.26
N LEU A 22 -15.01 15.63 -40.04
CA LEU A 22 -15.04 14.80 -38.83
C LEU A 22 -14.67 15.57 -37.55
N VAL A 23 -13.75 16.53 -37.63
CA VAL A 23 -13.32 17.32 -36.47
C VAL A 23 -14.12 18.62 -36.30
N THR A 24 -15.01 18.95 -37.25
CA THR A 24 -15.87 20.12 -37.11
C THR A 24 -16.94 19.78 -36.08
N ILE A 25 -16.87 20.48 -34.95
CA ILE A 25 -17.88 20.37 -33.90
C ILE A 25 -19.15 21.07 -34.40
N GLU A 26 -20.24 20.32 -34.50
CA GLU A 26 -21.58 20.87 -34.76
C GLU A 26 -22.06 21.62 -33.51
N ILE A 27 -22.31 22.93 -33.66
CA ILE A 27 -22.70 23.82 -32.56
C ILE A 27 -24.16 24.27 -32.65
N ASP A 28 -24.80 24.06 -33.82
CA ASP A 28 -26.19 24.44 -34.07
C ASP A 28 -27.13 23.22 -33.97
N ALA A 29 -26.71 22.18 -33.27
CA ALA A 29 -27.53 21.00 -33.01
C ALA A 29 -28.79 21.39 -32.22
N ASP A 30 -29.95 20.91 -32.68
CA ASP A 30 -31.23 21.08 -32.00
C ASP A 30 -31.28 20.17 -30.76
N ILE A 31 -30.62 20.64 -29.70
CA ILE A 31 -30.67 20.05 -28.38
C ILE A 31 -31.65 20.85 -27.52
N GLU A 32 -32.57 20.17 -26.83
CA GLU A 32 -33.42 20.81 -25.85
C GLU A 32 -32.56 21.61 -24.84
N PRO A 33 -33.05 22.73 -24.27
CA PRO A 33 -32.27 23.58 -23.38
C PRO A 33 -31.98 22.89 -22.04
N VAL A 34 -30.99 22.01 -22.04
CA VAL A 34 -30.58 21.15 -20.93
C VAL A 34 -29.80 21.94 -19.87
N VAL A 35 -29.19 23.08 -20.22
CA VAL A 35 -28.26 23.82 -19.35
C VAL A 35 -28.88 24.21 -18.00
N LYS A 36 -30.17 24.59 -17.95
CA LYS A 36 -30.86 24.91 -16.68
C LYS A 36 -31.31 23.69 -15.88
N GLN A 37 -31.32 22.50 -16.49
CA GLN A 37 -31.75 21.25 -15.88
C GLN A 37 -30.58 20.40 -15.34
N LEU A 38 -29.33 20.78 -15.63
CA LEU A 38 -28.10 20.12 -15.16
C LEU A 38 -27.77 20.40 -13.68
N VAL A 39 -28.77 20.68 -12.85
CA VAL A 39 -28.53 20.90 -11.42
C VAL A 39 -28.14 19.57 -10.78
N ARG A 40 -26.98 19.55 -10.13
CA ARG A 40 -26.54 18.40 -9.34
C ARG A 40 -27.54 18.13 -8.21
N LYS A 41 -28.30 17.05 -8.34
CA LYS A 41 -29.21 16.58 -7.29
C LYS A 41 -28.41 15.95 -6.13
N PRO A 42 -28.93 16.00 -4.89
CA PRO A 42 -28.34 15.24 -3.79
C PRO A 42 -28.35 13.74 -4.10
N ILE A 43 -27.33 13.04 -3.63
CA ILE A 43 -27.16 11.61 -3.87
C ILE A 43 -28.16 10.85 -2.97
N ALA A 44 -28.94 9.95 -3.58
CA ALA A 44 -29.84 9.05 -2.86
C ALA A 44 -29.06 7.85 -2.30
N ASN A 45 -28.33 8.04 -1.20
CA ASN A 45 -27.41 7.05 -0.63
C ASN A 45 -28.05 5.67 -0.40
N LYS A 46 -29.33 5.62 -0.02
CA LYS A 46 -30.05 4.36 0.20
C LYS A 46 -30.26 3.56 -1.08
N GLU A 47 -30.64 4.23 -2.16
CA GLU A 47 -30.83 3.60 -3.48
C GLU A 47 -29.50 3.18 -4.07
N LEU A 48 -28.46 4.01 -3.88
CA LEU A 48 -27.10 3.72 -4.30
C LEU A 48 -26.52 2.51 -3.56
N MET A 49 -26.74 2.39 -2.25
CA MET A 49 -26.33 1.22 -1.46
C MET A 49 -27.03 -0.05 -1.94
N SER A 50 -28.34 0.02 -2.16
CA SER A 50 -29.13 -1.11 -2.67
C SER A 50 -28.66 -1.54 -4.05
N PHE A 51 -28.28 -0.59 -4.91
CA PHE A 51 -27.68 -0.89 -6.20
C PHE A 51 -26.35 -1.63 -6.03
N PHE A 52 -25.43 -1.09 -5.21
CA PHE A 52 -24.14 -1.76 -4.97
C PHE A 52 -24.29 -3.17 -4.39
N GLN A 53 -25.23 -3.38 -3.48
CA GLN A 53 -25.52 -4.71 -2.93
C GLN A 53 -26.13 -5.66 -3.99
N THR A 54 -27.00 -5.17 -4.87
CA THR A 54 -27.62 -6.00 -5.93
C THR A 54 -26.61 -6.52 -6.95
N TYR A 55 -25.54 -5.77 -7.19
CA TYR A 55 -24.49 -6.11 -8.16
C TYR A 55 -23.21 -6.64 -7.49
N ASP A 56 -23.27 -7.04 -6.21
CA ASP A 56 -22.12 -7.55 -5.45
C ASP A 56 -20.88 -6.62 -5.45
N LEU A 57 -21.11 -5.31 -5.49
CA LEU A 57 -20.08 -4.26 -5.51
C LEU A 57 -19.62 -3.91 -4.08
N HIS A 58 -19.17 -4.93 -3.34
CA HIS A 58 -18.90 -4.84 -1.89
C HIS A 58 -17.88 -3.76 -1.48
N VAL A 59 -16.90 -3.43 -2.34
CA VAL A 59 -15.92 -2.35 -2.09
C VAL A 59 -16.60 -0.98 -1.97
N PHE A 60 -17.61 -0.71 -2.80
CA PHE A 60 -18.33 0.56 -2.80
C PHE A 60 -19.32 0.64 -1.63
N VAL A 61 -19.89 -0.49 -1.21
CA VAL A 61 -20.73 -0.59 -0.01
C VAL A 61 -19.90 -0.20 1.23
N LYS A 62 -18.73 -0.84 1.43
CA LYS A 62 -17.84 -0.56 2.55
C LYS A 62 -17.45 0.92 2.61
N LYS A 63 -17.00 1.50 1.49
CA LYS A 63 -16.62 2.93 1.43
C LYS A 63 -17.74 3.91 1.81
N TYR A 64 -19.00 3.53 1.63
CA TYR A 64 -20.15 4.37 1.97
C TYR A 64 -20.71 4.10 3.37
N GLU A 65 -20.49 2.91 3.93
CA GLU A 65 -20.87 2.55 5.30
C GLU A 65 -19.86 3.08 6.34
N THR A 66 -18.57 3.14 6.00
CA THR A 66 -17.52 3.61 6.91
C THR A 66 -17.58 5.14 7.06
N THR A 67 -18.43 5.62 7.96
CA THR A 67 -18.54 7.06 8.28
C THR A 67 -17.55 7.49 9.37
N GLU A 68 -16.88 6.56 10.06
CA GLU A 68 -15.79 6.86 11.00
C GLU A 68 -14.75 5.74 10.94
N PRO A 69 -13.47 6.03 10.65
CA PRO A 69 -12.42 5.05 10.88
C PRO A 69 -12.39 4.75 12.37
N GLN A 70 -12.70 3.50 12.74
CA GLN A 70 -12.51 3.00 14.09
C GLN A 70 -10.99 2.90 14.29
N LEU A 71 -10.37 3.97 14.78
CA LEU A 71 -8.99 3.93 15.27
C LEU A 71 -8.98 3.01 16.48
N GLU A 72 -8.35 1.84 16.37
CA GLU A 72 -8.23 0.96 17.51
C GLU A 72 -7.19 1.56 18.45
N THR A 73 -7.59 1.88 19.68
CA THR A 73 -6.63 2.29 20.70
C THR A 73 -5.84 1.08 21.16
N TRP A 74 -4.59 1.00 20.72
CA TRP A 74 -3.61 0.02 21.19
C TRP A 74 -2.52 0.71 22.03
N THR A 75 -1.82 -0.08 22.82
CA THR A 75 -0.68 0.36 23.63
C THR A 75 0.50 -0.56 23.36
N TYR A 76 1.71 -0.01 23.42
CA TYR A 76 2.93 -0.82 23.37
C TYR A 76 3.73 -0.66 24.66
N LYS A 77 4.60 -1.65 24.91
CA LYS A 77 5.62 -1.59 25.95
C LYS A 77 7.01 -1.52 25.31
N GLU A 78 7.77 -0.50 25.66
CA GLU A 78 9.20 -0.45 25.33
C GLU A 78 9.97 -1.45 26.20
N ILE A 79 10.81 -2.28 25.57
CA ILE A 79 11.65 -3.28 26.25
C ILE A 79 13.11 -2.83 26.16
N GLN A 80 13.75 -2.74 27.32
CA GLN A 80 15.14 -2.29 27.47
C GLN A 80 16.02 -3.30 28.21
N ASP A 81 15.46 -4.47 28.56
CA ASP A 81 16.12 -5.51 29.35
C ASP A 81 16.03 -6.88 28.68
N GLU A 82 17.15 -7.62 28.70
CA GLU A 82 17.28 -8.96 28.13
C GLU A 82 16.31 -9.97 28.75
N HIS A 83 16.13 -9.91 30.07
CA HIS A 83 15.30 -10.87 30.78
C HIS A 83 13.80 -10.63 30.51
N GLU A 84 13.37 -9.38 30.37
CA GLU A 84 12.03 -9.06 29.88
C GLU A 84 11.82 -9.51 28.44
N LEU A 85 12.79 -9.23 27.56
CA LEU A 85 12.73 -9.65 26.17
C LEU A 85 12.59 -11.18 26.04
N GLY A 86 13.42 -11.94 26.76
CA GLY A 86 13.39 -13.41 26.74
C GLY A 86 12.05 -14.02 27.15
N LYS A 87 11.23 -13.31 27.95
CA LYS A 87 9.90 -13.77 28.35
C LYS A 87 8.84 -13.59 27.28
N ILE A 88 9.01 -12.61 26.39
CA ILE A 88 8.02 -12.28 25.36
C ILE A 88 8.29 -13.00 24.03
N LEU A 89 9.57 -13.34 23.77
CA LEU A 89 9.99 -14.02 22.55
C LEU A 89 9.40 -15.43 22.47
N LYS A 90 8.65 -15.68 21.40
CA LYS A 90 7.93 -16.94 21.15
C LYS A 90 7.72 -17.16 19.66
N ASN A 91 7.17 -18.33 19.32
CA ASN A 91 6.84 -18.68 17.95
C ASN A 91 5.69 -17.80 17.40
N ASN A 92 5.70 -17.54 16.09
CA ASN A 92 4.68 -16.81 15.34
C ASN A 92 4.47 -15.35 15.78
N LEU A 93 5.56 -14.64 16.10
CA LEU A 93 5.52 -13.19 16.29
C LEU A 93 5.67 -12.47 14.95
N ALA A 94 4.93 -11.36 14.80
CA ALA A 94 5.18 -10.38 13.76
C ALA A 94 6.28 -9.42 14.22
N ILE A 95 7.26 -9.20 13.35
CA ILE A 95 8.41 -8.34 13.59
C ILE A 95 8.47 -7.31 12.47
N HIS A 96 8.58 -6.04 12.81
CA HIS A 96 8.70 -4.95 11.85
C HIS A 96 9.96 -4.16 12.15
N PHE A 97 10.84 -4.03 11.15
CA PHE A 97 12.06 -3.24 11.24
C PHE A 97 11.80 -1.90 10.55
N GLU A 98 11.77 -0.83 11.33
CA GLU A 98 11.56 0.51 10.79
C GLU A 98 12.89 1.11 10.35
N LEU A 99 13.03 1.30 9.03
CA LEU A 99 14.26 1.80 8.41
C LEU A 99 14.05 3.24 7.95
N SER A 100 15.05 4.08 8.18
CA SER A 100 15.02 5.52 7.84
C SER A 100 14.88 5.86 6.35
N ASP A 101 15.12 4.91 5.45
CA ASP A 101 15.08 5.11 4.00
C ASP A 101 14.72 3.79 3.31
N TYR A 102 14.00 3.86 2.19
CA TYR A 102 13.72 2.71 1.32
C TYR A 102 15.00 2.03 0.81
N ASN A 103 16.08 2.79 0.64
CA ASN A 103 17.39 2.24 0.34
C ASN A 103 18.04 1.63 1.59
N TYR A 104 17.65 0.39 1.89
CA TYR A 104 18.15 -0.42 3.00
C TYR A 104 19.68 -0.66 3.00
N HIS A 105 20.42 -0.28 1.95
CA HIS A 105 21.89 -0.28 1.96
C HIS A 105 22.52 0.94 2.67
N LYS A 106 21.74 2.00 2.87
CA LYS A 106 22.18 3.24 3.51
C LYS A 106 21.29 3.65 4.68
N ALA A 107 20.21 2.92 4.92
CA ALA A 107 19.28 3.21 5.98
C ALA A 107 19.85 2.84 7.34
N ASP A 108 19.64 3.72 8.31
CA ASP A 108 19.72 3.41 9.73
C ASP A 108 18.42 2.77 10.22
N LEU A 109 18.53 1.95 11.26
CA LEU A 109 17.38 1.41 11.99
C LEU A 109 16.85 2.45 12.98
N TRP A 110 15.57 2.78 12.90
CA TRP A 110 14.89 3.61 13.90
C TRP A 110 14.41 2.79 15.09
N GLY A 111 13.94 1.57 14.85
CA GLY A 111 13.57 0.63 15.89
C GLY A 111 12.89 -0.62 15.35
N VAL A 112 12.51 -1.51 16.27
CA VAL A 112 11.85 -2.76 15.92
C VAL A 112 10.54 -2.89 16.70
N GLY A 113 9.45 -3.07 15.97
CA GLY A 113 8.15 -3.44 16.52
C GLY A 113 7.99 -4.95 16.59
N ILE A 114 7.47 -5.47 17.69
CA ILE A 114 7.16 -6.90 17.88
C ILE A 114 5.71 -7.03 18.34
N SER A 115 4.95 -7.95 17.73
CA SER A 115 3.54 -8.14 18.04
C SER A 115 3.13 -9.61 17.99
N ASP A 116 2.28 -10.04 18.93
CA ASP A 116 1.56 -11.32 18.86
C ASP A 116 0.08 -11.15 18.44
N GLY A 117 -0.29 -9.94 17.98
CA GLY A 117 -1.65 -9.53 17.65
C GLY A 117 -2.48 -9.04 18.84
N LYS A 118 -1.98 -9.16 20.07
CA LYS A 118 -2.66 -8.66 21.29
C LYS A 118 -1.76 -7.75 22.13
N ASN A 119 -0.49 -8.10 22.22
CA ASN A 119 0.55 -7.39 22.94
C ASN A 119 1.55 -6.85 21.92
N HIS A 120 1.91 -5.60 22.11
CA HIS A 120 2.81 -4.87 21.23
C HIS A 120 4.03 -4.39 22.02
N TYR A 121 5.20 -4.55 21.43
CA TYR A 121 6.47 -4.23 22.05
C TYR A 121 7.33 -3.42 21.09
N PHE A 122 8.15 -2.55 21.65
CA PHE A 122 9.12 -1.75 20.91
C PHE A 122 10.52 -1.99 21.45
N LEU A 123 11.47 -2.21 20.54
CA LEU A 123 12.91 -2.22 20.82
C LEU A 123 13.55 -1.00 20.16
N SER A 124 14.34 -0.26 20.92
CA SER A 124 15.20 0.79 20.35
C SER A 124 16.22 0.15 19.40
N SER A 125 16.73 0.94 18.45
CA SER A 125 17.71 0.46 17.47
C SER A 125 18.98 -0.09 18.11
N GLU A 126 19.53 0.60 19.11
CA GLU A 126 20.70 0.16 19.86
C GLU A 126 20.45 -1.18 20.57
N PHE A 127 19.31 -1.31 21.26
CA PHE A 127 18.98 -2.53 21.99
C PHE A 127 18.71 -3.71 21.03
N ALA A 128 17.98 -3.48 19.94
CA ALA A 128 17.70 -4.52 18.95
C ALA A 128 18.99 -5.06 18.31
N LEU A 129 19.98 -4.22 18.01
CA LEU A 129 21.23 -4.65 17.39
C LEU A 129 22.18 -5.34 18.36
N THR A 130 22.14 -4.98 19.65
CA THR A 130 23.08 -5.50 20.66
C THR A 130 22.52 -6.66 21.47
N SER A 131 21.20 -6.88 21.47
CA SER A 131 20.57 -7.87 22.34
C SER A 131 20.88 -9.31 21.94
N ILE A 132 21.45 -10.08 22.86
CA ILE A 132 21.81 -11.49 22.64
C ILE A 132 20.55 -12.34 22.48
N ASN A 133 19.52 -12.13 23.31
CA ASN A 133 18.28 -12.91 23.17
C ASN A 133 17.60 -12.63 21.83
N PHE A 134 17.62 -11.38 21.36
CA PHE A 134 17.07 -11.06 20.06
C PHE A 134 17.86 -11.72 18.93
N GLN A 135 19.19 -11.64 18.96
CA GLN A 135 20.05 -12.27 17.95
C GLN A 135 19.83 -13.79 17.88
N MET A 136 19.80 -14.47 19.03
CA MET A 136 19.51 -15.90 19.10
C MET A 136 18.13 -16.23 18.54
N TYR A 137 17.12 -15.41 18.88
CA TYR A 137 15.77 -15.58 18.39
C TYR A 137 15.69 -15.44 16.87
N LEU A 138 16.29 -14.40 16.28
CA LEU A 138 16.30 -14.16 14.83
C LEU A 138 16.97 -15.31 14.06
N ALA A 139 18.05 -15.87 14.60
CA ALA A 139 18.81 -16.97 13.99
C ALA A 139 18.15 -18.35 14.14
N ASP A 140 17.26 -18.54 15.13
CA ASP A 140 16.66 -19.85 15.41
C ASP A 140 15.72 -20.31 14.28
N GLU A 141 16.05 -21.44 13.64
CA GLU A 141 15.30 -22.06 12.55
C GLU A 141 14.01 -22.76 13.01
N SER A 142 13.89 -23.08 14.30
CA SER A 142 12.70 -23.74 14.89
C SER A 142 11.59 -22.76 15.26
N ILE A 143 11.91 -21.46 15.29
CA ILE A 143 10.99 -20.40 15.68
C ILE A 143 10.54 -19.66 14.42
N HIS A 144 9.28 -19.84 14.05
CA HIS A 144 8.67 -19.16 12.92
C HIS A 144 8.31 -17.71 13.25
N LYS A 145 8.48 -16.85 12.26
CA LYS A 145 8.31 -15.40 12.40
C LYS A 145 7.58 -14.84 11.18
N PHE A 146 6.87 -13.73 11.37
CA PHE A 146 6.20 -12.98 10.32
C PHE A 146 6.87 -11.62 10.17
N ILE A 147 6.96 -11.12 8.93
CA ILE A 147 7.66 -9.87 8.65
C ILE A 147 6.96 -9.05 7.55
N TYR A 148 7.37 -7.80 7.43
CA TYR A 148 7.14 -6.96 6.26
C TYR A 148 8.48 -6.69 5.56
N ASP A 149 8.56 -6.95 4.25
CA ASP A 149 9.77 -6.84 3.43
C ASP A 149 10.96 -7.64 3.98
N TYR A 150 10.89 -8.97 3.80
CA TYR A 150 11.94 -9.88 4.20
C TYR A 150 13.29 -9.55 3.54
N LYS A 151 13.27 -9.08 2.28
CA LYS A 151 14.50 -8.81 1.54
C LYS A 151 15.23 -7.62 2.15
N ALA A 152 14.54 -6.50 2.38
CA ALA A 152 15.14 -5.32 3.00
C ALA A 152 15.69 -5.66 4.38
N THR A 153 14.87 -6.32 5.21
CA THR A 153 15.27 -6.69 6.57
C THR A 153 16.48 -7.63 6.55
N LYS A 154 16.46 -8.70 5.73
CA LYS A 154 17.56 -9.67 5.68
C LYS A 154 18.87 -9.02 5.24
N VAL A 155 18.84 -8.15 4.24
CA VAL A 155 20.04 -7.45 3.80
C VAL A 155 20.56 -6.52 4.90
N PHE A 156 19.68 -5.75 5.54
CA PHE A 156 20.05 -4.87 6.64
C PHE A 156 20.71 -5.64 7.80
N LEU A 157 20.12 -6.76 8.21
CA LEU A 157 20.66 -7.60 9.29
C LEU A 157 22.01 -8.22 8.91
N LEU A 158 22.19 -8.69 7.67
CA LEU A 158 23.46 -9.24 7.21
C LEU A 158 24.60 -8.21 7.26
N TRP A 159 24.32 -6.93 6.96
CA TRP A 159 25.29 -5.84 7.09
C TRP A 159 25.69 -5.56 8.54
N ASN A 160 24.78 -5.86 9.48
CA ASN A 160 25.01 -5.77 10.92
C ASN A 160 25.49 -7.10 11.53
N HIS A 161 25.90 -8.07 10.70
CA HIS A 161 26.37 -9.40 11.12
C HIS A 161 25.33 -10.23 11.89
N LEU A 162 24.04 -10.02 11.61
CA LEU A 162 22.92 -10.75 12.20
C LEU A 162 22.25 -11.67 11.18
N GLU A 163 21.76 -12.81 11.65
CA GLU A 163 21.03 -13.77 10.83
C GLU A 163 19.52 -13.60 11.00
N LEU A 164 18.76 -13.91 9.94
CA LEU A 164 17.30 -13.93 9.95
C LEU A 164 16.82 -15.21 9.29
N ASN A 165 16.29 -16.11 10.12
CA ASN A 165 15.88 -17.46 9.74
C ASN A 165 14.42 -17.74 10.13
N ALA A 166 13.84 -18.75 9.48
CA ALA A 166 12.47 -19.24 9.70
C ALA A 166 11.35 -18.19 9.53
N ILE A 167 11.50 -17.27 8.57
CA ILE A 167 10.38 -16.43 8.13
C ILE A 167 9.37 -17.30 7.37
N THR A 168 8.13 -17.32 7.85
CA THR A 168 7.04 -18.11 7.24
C THR A 168 5.98 -17.27 6.58
N PHE A 169 5.99 -15.96 6.83
CA PHE A 169 5.10 -15.00 6.20
C PHE A 169 5.83 -13.68 5.96
N ASP A 170 5.68 -13.15 4.74
CA ASP A 170 6.10 -11.81 4.35
C ASP A 170 4.87 -11.10 3.77
N LEU A 171 4.46 -9.99 4.41
CA LEU A 171 3.30 -9.22 4.01
C LEU A 171 3.46 -8.60 2.61
N LEU A 172 4.62 -8.00 2.32
CA LEU A 172 4.88 -7.34 1.04
C LEU A 172 4.84 -8.36 -0.10
N PHE A 173 5.49 -9.50 0.10
CA PHE A 173 5.51 -10.57 -0.90
C PHE A 173 4.12 -11.19 -1.09
N SER A 174 3.38 -11.43 0.00
CA SER A 174 2.01 -11.94 -0.06
C SER A 174 1.07 -10.98 -0.77
N ALA A 175 1.19 -9.67 -0.50
CA ALA A 175 0.43 -8.64 -1.18
C ALA A 175 0.72 -8.60 -2.68
N TYR A 176 1.99 -8.71 -3.07
CA TYR A 176 2.38 -8.82 -4.48
C TYR A 176 1.78 -10.02 -5.20
N LEU A 177 1.69 -11.19 -4.53
CA LEU A 177 1.07 -12.39 -5.10
C LEU A 177 -0.43 -12.22 -5.34
N ILE A 178 -1.12 -11.46 -4.48
CA ILE A 178 -2.55 -11.16 -4.62
C ILE A 178 -2.77 -10.10 -5.72
N ASN A 179 -1.95 -9.05 -5.70
CA ASN A 179 -1.99 -7.98 -6.70
C ASN A 179 -0.59 -7.40 -6.91
N SER A 180 -0.05 -7.61 -8.11
CA SER A 180 1.31 -7.18 -8.47
C SER A 180 1.53 -5.66 -8.40
N HIS A 181 0.46 -4.86 -8.44
CA HIS A 181 0.56 -3.41 -8.27
C HIS A 181 0.95 -3.01 -6.84
N LEU A 182 0.65 -3.84 -5.83
CA LEU A 182 0.95 -3.54 -4.43
C LEU A 182 2.44 -3.70 -4.08
N GLY A 183 3.20 -4.50 -4.84
CA GLY A 183 4.60 -4.79 -4.52
C GLY A 183 5.59 -3.63 -4.67
N LYS A 184 5.11 -2.44 -5.03
CA LYS A 184 5.91 -1.19 -5.11
C LYS A 184 5.30 -0.05 -4.30
N GLU A 185 4.23 -0.33 -3.57
CA GLU A 185 3.51 0.67 -2.80
C GLU A 185 4.08 0.74 -1.39
N GLU A 186 3.81 1.85 -0.70
CA GLU A 186 4.17 2.04 0.70
C GLU A 186 3.34 1.15 1.63
N PHE A 187 3.81 0.96 2.86
CA PHE A 187 3.20 0.07 3.85
C PHE A 187 1.71 0.39 4.06
N LYS A 188 1.37 1.67 4.24
CA LYS A 188 -0.02 2.15 4.37
C LYS A 188 -0.91 1.70 3.21
N ARG A 189 -0.47 1.88 1.96
CA ARG A 189 -1.28 1.51 0.79
C ARG A 189 -1.43 0.00 0.66
N ILE A 190 -0.42 -0.77 1.05
CA ILE A 190 -0.51 -2.23 1.10
C ILE A 190 -1.58 -2.67 2.09
N VAL A 191 -1.53 -2.22 3.34
CA VAL A 191 -2.48 -2.66 4.37
C VAL A 191 -3.91 -2.16 4.11
N SER A 192 -4.06 -0.98 3.50
CA SER A 192 -5.36 -0.41 3.13
C SER A 192 -6.04 -1.24 2.03
N ALA A 193 -5.27 -1.91 1.15
CA ALA A 193 -5.80 -2.85 0.17
C ALA A 193 -6.43 -4.10 0.82
N PHE A 194 -6.14 -4.34 2.11
CA PHE A 194 -6.70 -5.42 2.93
C PHE A 194 -7.61 -4.88 4.03
N ASP A 195 -8.24 -3.73 3.80
CA ASP A 195 -9.22 -3.08 4.69
C ASP A 195 -8.65 -2.65 6.07
N TYR A 196 -7.33 -2.44 6.19
CA TYR A 196 -6.71 -1.91 7.42
C TYR A 196 -6.33 -0.45 7.25
N GLU A 197 -7.06 0.43 7.95
CA GLU A 197 -6.95 1.88 7.77
C GLU A 197 -6.22 2.62 8.91
N ASP A 198 -5.85 1.92 9.99
CA ASP A 198 -5.27 2.48 11.21
C ASP A 198 -3.74 2.68 11.13
N ILE A 199 -3.27 3.20 10.00
CA ILE A 199 -1.87 3.53 9.73
C ILE A 199 -1.84 4.91 9.07
N LEU A 200 -0.85 5.72 9.44
CA LEU A 200 -0.61 7.02 8.83
C LEU A 200 0.28 6.86 7.59
N TYR A 201 0.25 7.84 6.69
CA TYR A 201 1.25 7.90 5.62
C TYR A 201 2.60 8.29 6.21
N ASP A 202 3.68 7.77 5.63
CA ASP A 202 5.03 8.23 5.95
C ASP A 202 5.19 9.67 5.42
N ASP A 203 5.78 10.56 6.22
CA ASP A 203 6.03 11.98 5.86
C ASP A 203 7.22 12.16 4.91
#